data_AF-A0A8J2WS28-F1
#
_entry.id   AF-A0A8J2WS28-F1
#
_cell.length_a   1.000
_cell.length_b   1.000
_cell.length_c   1.000
_cell.angle_alpha   90.00
_cell.angle_beta   90.00
_cell.angle_gamma   90.00
#
_symmetry.space_group_name_H-M   'P 1'
#
loop_
_entity.id
_entity.type
_entity.pdbx_description
1 polymer ?
#
loop_
_entity_poly.entity_id
_entity_poly.type
_entity_poly.pdbx_seq_one_letter_code
_entity_poly.pdbx_strand_id
1 'polypeptide(L)'
;PFFSLFLASAGLHGFPRLCLRRFAQKASKLQLCAAAASLIYRTLAPAQRCVARKASVWHQAPNSIMAEELASIIALCYAPTPQKTTPQNAVEATAAVSLRAKAAVPQHSLAYDVASPVDAQLWQKLPTKIKGRPADLALRFAHVRMSVVRRCADRAVLELRQGDSRVRVVSLGAGLDGECLRLATKFEWVDCVELDLEAVAAQKRELVSHAVLSVDDDLAKLEELLGDTGPTLILAEVSLCYASPEAARRARRWAASLKRACYLELTPTSNADSRFGLALQSGFGTLLRCAPRDADDLATTLRSSGFAHSSILDLDAARRRLGVLQTGADEAALTLALRRYVMVVASADASLARGIMQRPEVVVRKMEAADSTHAKDAYIAAMGCDGAIRKHAKKQCVVLDTLPAFVATLNASIVGAVALDDQGEVRCLGVVPSLRRLGAASQLMMSIEAAAFRRGFEACTLRVPPSQQAAVALYAKRGYSTREDPRPTGAYPTIYLEKDLSVEATLVATPLIAQDASKPKVLLEKDEARFALPDSLFPTMGLVVSINGERFVCRRDPDPPSMPTLSQGTRVSLDIKW
;
A
#
# COMPACT_ATOMS: atom_id res chain seq x y z
N PRO A 1 46.39 53.67 -0.56
CA PRO A 1 45.83 55.00 -0.18
C PRO A 1 44.61 54.91 0.76
N PHE A 2 43.60 54.09 0.46
CA PHE A 2 42.42 53.91 1.33
C PHE A 2 42.68 53.06 2.59
N PHE A 3 43.64 52.15 2.56
CA PHE A 3 43.98 51.26 3.69
C PHE A 3 44.77 51.96 4.81
N SER A 4 45.40 53.09 4.50
CA SER A 4 46.19 53.88 5.46
C SER A 4 45.33 54.83 6.29
N LEU A 5 44.11 55.16 5.83
CA LEU A 5 43.17 56.01 6.56
C LEU A 5 42.38 55.23 7.64
N PHE A 6 42.15 53.93 7.43
CA PHE A 6 41.36 53.10 8.33
C PHE A 6 42.12 52.67 9.60
N LEU A 7 43.45 52.60 9.52
CA LEU A 7 44.31 52.23 10.65
C LEU A 7 44.58 53.38 11.62
N ALA A 8 44.31 54.63 11.22
CA ALA A 8 44.50 55.81 12.06
C ALA A 8 43.31 56.07 13.02
N SER A 9 42.12 55.51 12.77
CA SER A 9 40.95 55.73 13.63
C SER A 9 40.76 54.67 14.74
N ALA A 10 41.60 53.63 14.77
CA ALA A 10 41.41 52.48 15.67
C ALA A 10 42.38 52.42 16.86
N GLY A 11 43.27 53.42 17.03
CA GLY A 11 44.06 53.57 18.26
C GLY A 11 45.01 52.40 18.62
N LEU A 12 45.36 51.54 17.67
CA LEU A 12 46.22 50.37 17.92
C LEU A 12 47.69 50.70 17.62
N HIS A 13 48.39 51.28 18.60
CA HIS A 13 49.85 51.34 18.59
C HIS A 13 50.43 50.08 19.23
N GLY A 14 51.00 49.21 18.41
CA GLY A 14 51.86 48.12 18.87
C GLY A 14 51.56 46.76 18.23
N PHE A 15 52.03 46.54 17.00
CA PHE A 15 52.19 45.18 16.45
C PHE A 15 53.47 45.08 15.60
N PRO A 16 54.23 43.96 15.68
CA PRO A 16 55.56 43.88 15.07
C PRO A 16 55.51 43.69 13.55
N ARG A 17 56.48 44.28 12.85
CA ARG A 17 56.61 44.34 11.37
C ARG A 17 56.76 43.00 10.63
N LEU A 18 56.67 41.84 11.29
CA LEU A 18 56.87 40.53 10.64
C LEU A 18 55.62 39.89 9.99
N CYS A 19 54.41 40.44 10.18
CA CYS A 19 53.19 39.88 9.57
C CYS A 19 52.82 40.43 8.18
N LEU A 20 53.51 41.45 7.68
CA LEU A 20 53.13 42.15 6.44
C LEU A 20 53.48 41.39 5.14
N ARG A 21 54.46 40.48 5.15
CA ARG A 21 54.81 39.68 3.94
C ARG A 21 53.82 38.55 3.64
N ARG A 22 53.14 37.98 4.65
CA ARG A 22 52.14 36.92 4.44
C ARG A 22 50.76 37.44 4.03
N PHE A 23 50.45 38.71 4.29
CA PHE A 23 49.19 39.34 3.87
C PHE A 23 49.21 39.77 2.38
N ALA A 24 50.36 40.23 1.87
CA ALA A 24 50.50 40.63 0.47
C ALA A 24 50.31 39.47 -0.52
N GLN A 25 50.66 38.23 -0.15
CA GLN A 25 50.43 37.03 -0.97
C GLN A 25 48.97 36.54 -0.96
N LYS A 26 48.15 36.93 0.03
CA LYS A 26 46.71 36.59 0.08
C LYS A 26 45.85 37.61 -0.66
N ALA A 27 46.25 38.88 -0.72
CA ALA A 27 45.51 39.94 -1.41
C ALA A 27 45.53 39.80 -2.95
N SER A 28 46.63 39.31 -3.54
CA SER A 28 46.74 39.10 -5.00
C SER A 28 45.86 37.95 -5.51
N LYS A 29 45.63 36.90 -4.70
CA LYS A 29 44.69 35.81 -5.02
C LYS A 29 43.22 36.25 -4.94
N LEU A 30 42.87 37.16 -4.04
CA LEU A 30 41.51 37.69 -3.91
C LEU A 30 41.13 38.66 -5.05
N GLN A 31 42.09 39.43 -5.59
CA GLN A 31 41.86 40.28 -6.77
C GLN A 31 41.67 39.47 -8.06
N LEU A 32 42.37 38.34 -8.22
CA LEU A 32 42.13 37.44 -9.37
C LEU A 32 40.75 36.77 -9.31
N CYS A 33 40.29 36.37 -8.12
CA CYS A 33 38.96 35.79 -7.94
C CYS A 33 37.84 36.81 -8.16
N ALA A 34 38.03 38.07 -7.76
CA ALA A 34 37.04 39.13 -7.98
C ALA A 34 36.96 39.55 -9.46
N ALA A 35 38.08 39.57 -10.19
CA ALA A 35 38.10 39.84 -11.62
C ALA A 35 37.47 38.68 -12.43
N ALA A 36 37.73 37.43 -12.04
CA ALA A 36 37.09 36.26 -12.65
C ALA A 36 35.57 36.21 -12.37
N ALA A 37 35.14 36.54 -11.16
CA ALA A 37 33.72 36.63 -10.81
C ALA A 37 33.01 37.76 -11.59
N SER A 38 33.65 38.91 -11.79
CA SER A 38 33.09 40.02 -12.57
C SER A 38 33.00 39.71 -14.08
N LEU A 39 33.95 38.93 -14.62
CA LEU A 39 33.95 38.48 -16.01
C LEU A 39 32.87 37.41 -16.27
N ILE A 40 32.65 36.50 -15.32
CA ILE A 40 31.56 35.50 -15.34
C ILE A 40 30.19 36.19 -15.21
N TYR A 41 30.08 37.24 -14.39
CA TYR A 41 28.82 37.99 -14.23
C TYR A 41 28.46 38.82 -15.47
N ARG A 42 29.45 39.36 -16.19
CA ARG A 42 29.23 40.12 -17.44
C ARG A 42 28.91 39.23 -18.65
N THR A 43 29.39 37.99 -18.67
CA THR A 43 29.10 37.03 -19.75
C THR A 43 27.76 36.32 -19.58
N LEU A 44 27.22 36.21 -18.36
CA LEU A 44 25.91 35.59 -18.08
C LEU A 44 24.71 36.57 -18.07
N ALA A 45 24.96 37.88 -18.14
CA ALA A 45 23.92 38.91 -18.11
C ALA A 45 22.90 38.86 -19.29
N PRO A 46 23.24 38.41 -20.52
CA PRO A 46 22.26 38.26 -21.60
C PRO A 46 21.31 37.07 -21.39
N ALA A 47 21.77 36.00 -20.71
CA ALA A 47 20.96 34.81 -20.43
C ALA A 47 19.91 35.07 -19.33
N GLN A 48 20.24 35.89 -18.33
CA GLN A 48 19.30 36.24 -17.25
C GLN A 48 18.18 37.20 -17.70
N ARG A 49 18.38 38.03 -18.73
CA ARG A 49 17.31 38.88 -19.29
C ARG A 49 16.27 38.09 -20.08
N CYS A 50 16.64 36.95 -20.67
CA CYS A 50 15.70 36.05 -21.35
C CYS A 50 14.81 35.28 -20.36
N VAL A 51 15.32 35.00 -19.15
CA VAL A 51 14.58 34.36 -18.06
C VAL A 51 13.65 35.35 -17.34
N ALA A 52 14.11 36.59 -17.10
CA ALA A 52 13.32 37.62 -16.42
C ALA A 52 12.14 38.16 -17.28
N ARG A 53 12.26 38.18 -18.62
CA ARG A 53 11.15 38.59 -19.51
C ARG A 53 10.10 37.50 -19.74
N LYS A 54 10.42 36.23 -19.45
CA LYS A 54 9.43 35.16 -19.45
C LYS A 54 8.60 35.17 -18.16
N ALA A 55 9.15 35.57 -17.02
CA ALA A 55 8.45 35.53 -15.72
C ALA A 55 7.16 36.40 -15.61
N SER A 56 6.91 37.37 -16.50
CA SER A 56 5.73 38.24 -16.43
C SER A 56 4.52 37.77 -17.24
N VAL A 57 4.55 36.57 -17.85
CA VAL A 57 3.43 35.97 -18.61
C VAL A 57 2.95 34.65 -17.96
N TRP A 58 3.37 34.36 -16.71
CA TRP A 58 3.26 33.03 -16.08
C TRP A 58 2.10 32.90 -15.07
N HIS A 59 0.94 33.46 -15.39
CA HIS A 59 -0.29 33.23 -14.64
C HIS A 59 -1.35 32.65 -15.57
N GLN A 60 -1.23 31.36 -15.92
CA GLN A 60 -2.34 30.47 -16.36
C GLN A 60 -1.79 29.10 -16.84
N ALA A 61 -1.42 28.19 -15.92
CA ALA A 61 -1.44 26.72 -16.13
C ALA A 61 -0.98 25.96 -14.86
N PRO A 62 -1.88 25.58 -13.93
CA PRO A 62 -1.48 25.01 -12.63
C PRO A 62 -1.03 23.54 -12.67
N ASN A 63 -1.29 22.76 -13.72
CA ASN A 63 -1.11 21.30 -13.66
C ASN A 63 0.16 20.75 -14.35
N SER A 64 0.79 21.50 -15.25
CA SER A 64 1.96 21.02 -16.01
C SER A 64 3.29 21.23 -15.29
N ILE A 65 3.42 22.30 -14.49
CA ILE A 65 4.64 22.68 -13.78
C ILE A 65 4.92 21.71 -12.61
N MET A 66 3.85 21.27 -11.92
CA MET A 66 3.95 20.29 -10.83
C MET A 66 4.59 18.98 -11.27
N ALA A 67 4.33 18.49 -12.50
CA ALA A 67 4.85 17.20 -12.96
C ALA A 67 6.36 17.20 -13.23
N GLU A 68 6.90 18.31 -13.76
CA GLU A 68 8.34 18.47 -14.02
C GLU A 68 9.12 18.72 -12.73
N GLU A 69 8.60 19.54 -11.82
CA GLU A 69 9.15 19.69 -10.47
C GLU A 69 9.12 18.35 -9.73
N LEU A 70 8.04 17.58 -9.85
CA LEU A 70 7.91 16.28 -9.19
C LEU A 70 8.90 15.24 -9.68
N ALA A 71 9.03 15.12 -11.00
CA ALA A 71 9.97 14.19 -11.59
C ALA A 71 11.42 14.63 -11.30
N SER A 72 11.68 15.94 -11.27
CA SER A 72 12.96 16.49 -10.79
C SER A 72 13.18 16.22 -9.32
N ILE A 73 12.14 16.24 -8.47
CA ILE A 73 12.22 15.94 -7.04
C ILE A 73 12.46 14.46 -6.79
N ILE A 74 11.74 13.57 -7.47
CA ILE A 74 11.98 12.12 -7.42
C ILE A 74 13.39 11.85 -7.95
N ALA A 75 13.77 12.41 -9.10
CA ALA A 75 15.14 12.32 -9.59
C ALA A 75 16.15 12.87 -8.57
N LEU A 76 15.94 14.02 -7.95
CA LEU A 76 16.85 14.63 -6.96
C LEU A 76 16.94 13.82 -5.66
N CYS A 77 15.87 13.13 -5.25
CA CYS A 77 15.94 12.21 -4.13
C CYS A 77 16.83 11.01 -4.47
N TYR A 78 16.83 10.54 -5.72
CA TYR A 78 17.49 9.30 -6.17
C TYR A 78 18.78 9.48 -7.00
N ALA A 79 19.13 10.71 -7.41
CA ALA A 79 20.26 10.99 -8.27
C ALA A 79 21.55 11.15 -7.44
N PRO A 80 22.65 10.48 -7.81
CA PRO A 80 23.95 10.74 -7.21
C PRO A 80 24.39 12.19 -7.48
N THR A 81 25.14 12.77 -6.54
CA THR A 81 25.76 14.10 -6.73
C THR A 81 26.69 14.08 -7.96
N PRO A 82 26.84 15.21 -8.68
CA PRO A 82 27.44 15.28 -10.03
C PRO A 82 28.97 15.10 -10.10
N GLN A 83 29.57 14.28 -9.22
CA GLN A 83 30.93 13.78 -9.45
C GLN A 83 30.91 12.71 -10.55
N LYS A 84 32.05 12.51 -11.25
CA LYS A 84 32.22 11.49 -12.30
C LYS A 84 32.06 10.08 -11.72
N THR A 85 30.82 9.66 -11.50
CA THR A 85 30.47 8.33 -11.02
C THR A 85 30.43 7.39 -12.21
N THR A 86 31.01 6.20 -12.06
CA THR A 86 30.76 5.10 -12.99
C THR A 86 29.27 4.73 -12.89
N PRO A 87 28.67 4.12 -13.93
CA PRO A 87 27.29 3.65 -13.85
C PRO A 87 27.04 2.72 -12.65
N GLN A 88 28.04 1.93 -12.25
CA GLN A 88 27.99 1.04 -11.10
C GLN A 88 27.82 1.82 -9.79
N ASN A 89 28.66 2.83 -9.54
CA ASN A 89 28.57 3.69 -8.35
C ASN A 89 27.21 4.41 -8.27
N ALA A 90 26.63 4.75 -9.43
CA ALA A 90 25.31 5.38 -9.49
C ALA A 90 24.19 4.41 -9.10
N VAL A 91 24.26 3.13 -9.52
CA VAL A 91 23.32 2.08 -9.07
C VAL A 91 23.44 1.84 -7.57
N GLU A 92 24.66 1.74 -7.03
CA GLU A 92 24.89 1.60 -5.58
C GLU A 92 24.28 2.76 -4.78
N ALA A 93 24.39 3.99 -5.29
CA ALA A 93 23.77 5.16 -4.66
C ALA A 93 22.24 5.05 -4.58
N THR A 94 21.58 4.43 -5.57
CA THR A 94 20.12 4.24 -5.54
C THR A 94 19.68 3.31 -4.41
N ALA A 95 20.48 2.29 -4.06
CA ALA A 95 20.20 1.39 -2.94
C ALA A 95 20.19 2.17 -1.60
N ALA A 96 21.17 3.04 -1.39
CA ALA A 96 21.24 3.88 -0.19
C ALA A 96 20.07 4.87 -0.09
N VAL A 97 19.67 5.50 -1.21
CA VAL A 97 18.49 6.39 -1.24
C VAL A 97 17.22 5.60 -0.93
N SER A 98 17.01 4.49 -1.62
CA SER A 98 15.84 3.65 -1.43
C SER A 98 15.70 3.24 0.04
N LEU A 99 16.81 2.83 0.67
CA LEU A 99 16.79 2.48 2.09
C LEU A 99 16.48 3.67 3.00
N ARG A 100 17.04 4.86 2.76
CA ARG A 100 16.71 6.07 3.54
C ARG A 100 15.23 6.43 3.45
N ALA A 101 14.63 6.30 2.26
CA ALA A 101 13.20 6.54 2.07
C ALA A 101 12.37 5.51 2.84
N LYS A 102 12.74 4.22 2.80
CA LYS A 102 12.09 3.15 3.59
C LYS A 102 12.23 3.39 5.10
N ALA A 103 13.43 3.76 5.56
CA ALA A 103 13.74 4.02 6.97
C ALA A 103 12.92 5.15 7.59
N ALA A 104 12.58 6.16 6.78
CA ALA A 104 11.84 7.32 7.24
C ALA A 104 10.30 7.09 7.23
N VAL A 105 9.80 5.96 6.73
CA VAL A 105 8.37 5.58 6.83
C VAL A 105 8.01 5.39 8.31
N PRO A 106 6.88 5.93 8.80
CA PRO A 106 6.53 5.82 10.22
C PRO A 106 6.37 4.37 10.69
N GLN A 107 6.94 4.07 11.87
CA GLN A 107 6.94 2.73 12.47
C GLN A 107 5.56 2.17 12.81
N HIS A 108 4.54 3.02 12.91
CA HIS A 108 3.15 2.64 13.21
C HIS A 108 2.29 2.52 11.94
N SER A 109 2.89 2.64 10.76
CA SER A 109 2.18 2.48 9.49
C SER A 109 1.98 1.00 9.16
N LEU A 110 0.96 0.70 8.33
CA LEU A 110 0.70 -0.66 7.82
C LEU A 110 1.89 -1.32 7.12
N ALA A 111 2.85 -0.54 6.60
CA ALA A 111 4.05 -1.14 6.04
C ALA A 111 4.91 -1.79 7.11
N TYR A 112 4.83 -1.35 8.36
CA TYR A 112 5.82 -1.60 9.39
C TYR A 112 5.46 -2.70 10.39
N ASP A 113 4.34 -3.40 10.17
CA ASP A 113 3.70 -4.29 11.17
C ASP A 113 4.59 -5.44 11.65
N VAL A 114 5.72 -5.69 10.99
CA VAL A 114 6.84 -6.47 11.52
C VAL A 114 8.12 -5.91 10.89
N ALA A 115 8.64 -4.77 11.37
CA ALA A 115 10.04 -4.48 11.06
C ALA A 115 10.85 -5.66 11.60
N SER A 116 11.56 -6.36 10.71
CA SER A 116 12.57 -7.30 11.17
C SER A 116 13.48 -6.51 12.12
N PRO A 117 13.93 -7.09 13.26
CA PRO A 117 14.97 -6.47 14.08
C PRO A 117 16.17 -5.99 13.24
N VAL A 118 16.39 -6.62 12.09
CA VAL A 118 17.35 -6.22 11.07
C VAL A 118 17.04 -4.87 10.43
N ASP A 119 15.80 -4.63 9.97
CA ASP A 119 15.40 -3.34 9.39
C ASP A 119 15.68 -2.21 10.39
N ALA A 120 15.33 -2.42 11.66
CA ALA A 120 15.60 -1.45 12.73
C ALA A 120 17.10 -1.18 12.92
N GLN A 121 17.94 -2.22 12.91
CA GLN A 121 19.40 -2.07 13.03
C GLN A 121 20.01 -1.36 11.81
N LEU A 122 19.56 -1.71 10.61
CA LEU A 122 19.98 -1.06 9.36
C LEU A 122 19.62 0.43 9.38
N TRP A 123 18.41 0.76 9.83
CA TRP A 123 17.92 2.14 9.85
C TRP A 123 18.55 3.00 10.94
N GLN A 124 18.89 2.42 12.10
CA GLN A 124 19.61 3.16 13.16
C GLN A 124 20.97 3.69 12.69
N LYS A 125 21.62 3.00 11.76
CA LYS A 125 22.93 3.40 11.22
C LYS A 125 22.83 4.47 10.12
N LEU A 126 21.63 4.79 9.64
CA LEU A 126 21.43 5.76 8.57
C LEU A 126 20.97 7.13 9.08
N PRO A 127 21.46 8.24 8.50
CA PRO A 127 20.94 9.57 8.82
C PRO A 127 19.49 9.70 8.34
N THR A 128 18.55 9.86 9.29
CA THR A 128 17.09 9.81 9.05
C THR A 128 16.47 11.11 8.53
N LYS A 129 17.24 12.19 8.38
CA LYS A 129 16.68 13.52 8.07
C LYS A 129 16.55 13.74 6.57
N ILE A 130 15.42 13.30 6.00
CA ILE A 130 14.87 13.88 4.76
C ILE A 130 13.90 15.00 5.19
N LYS A 131 14.18 16.25 4.83
CA LYS A 131 13.34 17.42 5.19
C LYS A 131 12.70 18.05 3.95
N GLY A 132 11.49 18.59 4.09
CA GLY A 132 10.77 19.36 3.07
C GLY A 132 9.59 18.59 2.44
N ARG A 133 8.76 19.28 1.63
CA ARG A 133 7.64 18.66 0.88
C ARG A 133 8.03 17.43 0.04
N PRO A 134 9.20 17.40 -0.64
CA PRO A 134 9.73 16.20 -1.27
C PRO A 134 9.74 14.95 -0.38
N ALA A 135 9.98 15.13 0.92
CA ALA A 135 10.05 14.05 1.88
C ALA A 135 8.70 13.36 2.06
N ASP A 136 7.61 14.12 2.24
CA ASP A 136 6.29 13.53 2.48
C ASP A 136 5.83 12.67 1.30
N LEU A 137 5.98 13.18 0.07
CA LEU A 137 5.64 12.41 -1.11
C LEU A 137 6.50 11.15 -1.26
N ALA A 138 7.82 11.26 -1.08
CA ALA A 138 8.73 10.12 -1.18
C ALA A 138 8.41 9.06 -0.11
N LEU A 139 8.06 9.49 1.11
CA LEU A 139 7.62 8.62 2.20
C LEU A 139 6.32 7.89 1.88
N ARG A 140 5.32 8.62 1.36
CA ARG A 140 4.04 8.05 0.95
C ARG A 140 4.18 7.08 -0.21
N PHE A 141 5.03 7.42 -1.18
CA PHE A 141 5.38 6.53 -2.28
C PHE A 141 6.08 5.26 -1.76
N ALA A 142 7.11 5.40 -0.92
CA ALA A 142 7.81 4.27 -0.30
C ALA A 142 6.86 3.39 0.53
N HIS A 143 5.93 4.01 1.26
CA HIS A 143 4.92 3.30 2.05
C HIS A 143 4.02 2.44 1.16
N VAL A 144 3.46 3.00 0.07
CA VAL A 144 2.65 2.23 -0.88
C VAL A 144 3.46 1.11 -1.49
N ARG A 145 4.68 1.42 -1.96
CA ARG A 145 5.61 0.47 -2.57
C ARG A 145 5.84 -0.74 -1.67
N MET A 146 6.31 -0.50 -0.45
CA MET A 146 6.57 -1.54 0.55
C MET A 146 5.31 -2.34 0.88
N SER A 147 4.16 -1.66 1.03
CA SER A 147 2.90 -2.33 1.37
C SER A 147 2.44 -3.31 0.28
N VAL A 148 2.61 -2.94 -0.99
CA VAL A 148 2.27 -3.79 -2.14
C VAL A 148 3.21 -4.99 -2.20
N VAL A 149 4.52 -4.74 -2.18
CA VAL A 149 5.54 -5.80 -2.25
C VAL A 149 5.38 -6.78 -1.09
N ARG A 150 5.28 -6.29 0.16
CA ARG A 150 5.09 -7.11 1.36
C ARG A 150 3.87 -8.01 1.26
N ARG A 151 2.74 -7.46 0.81
CA ARG A 151 1.50 -8.21 0.69
C ARG A 151 1.58 -9.31 -0.37
N CYS A 152 2.13 -8.99 -1.54
CA CYS A 152 2.33 -9.97 -2.61
C CYS A 152 3.32 -11.06 -2.18
N ALA A 153 4.42 -10.68 -1.52
CA ALA A 153 5.45 -11.62 -1.06
C ALA A 153 4.93 -12.55 0.05
N ASP A 154 4.26 -12.01 1.07
CA ASP A 154 3.60 -12.80 2.12
C ASP A 154 2.63 -13.81 1.51
N ARG A 155 1.81 -13.37 0.55
CA ARG A 155 0.82 -14.22 -0.12
C ARG A 155 1.48 -15.29 -0.97
N ALA A 156 2.53 -14.94 -1.72
CA ALA A 156 3.28 -15.87 -2.54
C ALA A 156 3.96 -16.95 -1.69
N VAL A 157 4.58 -16.58 -0.58
CA VAL A 157 5.20 -17.52 0.38
C VAL A 157 4.16 -18.50 0.92
N LEU A 158 2.98 -18.01 1.32
CA LEU A 158 1.89 -18.86 1.81
C LEU A 158 1.34 -19.82 0.75
N GLU A 159 1.14 -19.35 -0.48
CA GLU A 159 0.60 -20.18 -1.58
C GLU A 159 1.64 -21.18 -2.14
N LEU A 160 2.94 -20.83 -2.10
CA LEU A 160 4.02 -21.74 -2.48
C LEU A 160 4.18 -22.89 -1.48
N ARG A 161 3.84 -22.67 -0.21
CA ARG A 161 3.92 -23.70 0.82
C ARG A 161 2.85 -24.77 0.58
N GLN A 162 3.30 -25.98 0.32
CA GLN A 162 2.45 -27.17 0.30
C GLN A 162 2.98 -28.17 1.32
N GLY A 163 2.15 -28.51 2.31
CA GLY A 163 2.53 -29.34 3.45
C GLY A 163 3.71 -28.74 4.23
N ASP A 164 4.68 -29.59 4.54
CA ASP A 164 5.87 -29.24 5.33
C ASP A 164 7.07 -28.75 4.49
N SER A 165 6.84 -28.45 3.21
CA SER A 165 7.90 -27.95 2.33
C SER A 165 8.39 -26.59 2.80
N ARG A 166 9.73 -26.43 2.88
CA ARG A 166 10.36 -25.11 3.02
C ARG A 166 10.20 -24.30 1.73
N VAL A 167 10.07 -22.99 1.85
CA VAL A 167 10.00 -22.07 0.70
C VAL A 167 11.27 -21.25 0.66
N ARG A 168 11.95 -21.25 -0.49
CA ARG A 168 13.11 -20.38 -0.71
C ARG A 168 12.65 -19.03 -1.23
N VAL A 169 13.18 -17.95 -0.68
CA VAL A 169 12.99 -16.59 -1.19
C VAL A 169 14.33 -16.08 -1.70
N VAL A 170 14.38 -15.72 -2.98
CA VAL A 170 15.56 -15.17 -3.66
C VAL A 170 15.28 -13.71 -4.01
N SER A 171 16.01 -12.77 -3.43
CA SER A 171 15.92 -11.34 -3.80
C SER A 171 17.06 -10.95 -4.73
N LEU A 172 16.71 -10.50 -5.94
CA LEU A 172 17.63 -10.04 -6.97
C LEU A 172 17.86 -8.54 -6.84
N GLY A 173 19.11 -8.13 -6.66
CA GLY A 173 19.46 -6.73 -6.39
C GLY A 173 18.79 -6.25 -5.10
N ALA A 174 18.96 -7.04 -4.03
CA ALA A 174 18.30 -6.81 -2.75
C ALA A 174 18.67 -5.46 -2.12
N GLY A 175 19.75 -4.82 -2.55
CA GLY A 175 20.31 -3.64 -1.95
C GLY A 175 20.52 -3.85 -0.46
N LEU A 176 20.10 -2.86 0.31
CA LEU A 176 20.03 -2.93 1.77
C LEU A 176 18.60 -3.19 2.27
N ASP A 177 17.73 -3.79 1.45
CA ASP A 177 16.37 -4.14 1.81
C ASP A 177 16.33 -5.31 2.81
N GLY A 178 15.47 -5.27 3.81
CA GLY A 178 15.27 -6.37 4.76
C GLY A 178 14.07 -7.26 4.45
N GLU A 179 13.45 -7.13 3.27
CA GLU A 179 12.22 -7.88 2.93
C GLU A 179 12.38 -9.40 2.98
N CYS A 180 13.49 -9.96 2.47
CA CYS A 180 13.78 -11.39 2.61
C CYS A 180 13.89 -11.77 4.09
N LEU A 181 14.71 -11.04 4.84
CA LEU A 181 14.91 -11.28 6.28
C LEU A 181 13.62 -11.17 7.09
N ARG A 182 12.72 -10.26 6.72
CA ARG A 182 11.37 -10.15 7.28
C ARG A 182 10.58 -11.43 7.05
N LEU A 183 10.61 -11.98 5.84
CA LEU A 183 9.91 -13.24 5.53
C LEU A 183 10.50 -14.42 6.33
N ALA A 184 11.82 -14.57 6.38
CA ALA A 184 12.46 -15.62 7.19
C ALA A 184 12.19 -15.47 8.70
N THR A 185 12.13 -14.24 9.21
CA THR A 185 11.78 -13.98 10.62
C THR A 185 10.31 -14.28 10.89
N LYS A 186 9.43 -13.99 9.92
CA LYS A 186 7.98 -14.20 10.02
C LYS A 186 7.58 -15.66 9.84
N PHE A 187 8.34 -16.41 9.04
CA PHE A 187 8.03 -17.79 8.65
C PHE A 187 9.28 -18.67 8.84
N GLU A 188 9.32 -19.49 9.89
CA GLU A 188 10.46 -20.37 10.25
C GLU A 188 10.88 -21.38 9.15
N TRP A 189 9.95 -21.65 8.22
CA TRP A 189 10.10 -22.55 7.08
C TRP A 189 10.52 -21.82 5.79
N VAL A 190 10.85 -20.53 5.89
CA VAL A 190 11.42 -19.75 4.79
C VAL A 190 12.93 -19.70 4.88
N ASP A 191 13.59 -20.06 3.78
CA ASP A 191 15.02 -19.84 3.56
C ASP A 191 15.21 -18.61 2.67
N CYS A 192 16.15 -17.74 3.01
CA CYS A 192 16.40 -16.53 2.25
C CYS A 192 17.79 -16.53 1.61
N VAL A 193 17.83 -16.04 0.37
CA VAL A 193 19.05 -15.78 -0.37
C VAL A 193 18.94 -14.41 -1.00
N GLU A 194 19.89 -13.54 -0.72
CA GLU A 194 19.94 -12.21 -1.30
C GLU A 194 21.14 -12.11 -2.25
N LEU A 195 20.89 -11.59 -3.45
CA LEU A 195 21.88 -11.40 -4.50
C LEU A 195 22.07 -9.92 -4.76
N ASP A 196 23.32 -9.45 -4.77
CA ASP A 196 23.68 -8.10 -5.17
C ASP A 196 25.11 -8.02 -5.71
N LEU A 197 25.51 -6.82 -6.14
CA LEU A 197 26.90 -6.50 -6.48
C LEU A 197 27.80 -6.72 -5.26
N GLU A 198 29.05 -7.14 -5.47
CA GLU A 198 29.98 -7.45 -4.36
C GLU A 198 30.11 -6.28 -3.37
N ALA A 199 30.19 -5.03 -3.84
CA ALA A 199 30.31 -3.87 -2.96
C ALA A 199 29.10 -3.71 -2.02
N VAL A 200 27.88 -3.90 -2.55
CA VAL A 200 26.63 -3.80 -1.78
C VAL A 200 26.47 -5.01 -0.87
N ALA A 201 26.78 -6.21 -1.37
CA ALA A 201 26.75 -7.45 -0.60
C ALA A 201 27.73 -7.40 0.58
N ALA A 202 28.96 -6.95 0.36
CA ALA A 202 29.97 -6.74 1.40
C ALA A 202 29.47 -5.75 2.46
N GLN A 203 28.94 -4.60 2.03
CA GLN A 203 28.34 -3.63 2.93
C GLN A 203 27.21 -4.24 3.77
N LYS A 204 26.35 -5.07 3.17
CA LYS A 204 25.24 -5.70 3.88
C LYS A 204 25.72 -6.76 4.87
N ARG A 205 26.73 -7.57 4.53
CA ARG A 205 27.32 -8.59 5.44
C ARG A 205 27.93 -7.96 6.71
N GLU A 206 28.41 -6.72 6.65
CA GLU A 206 28.85 -5.99 7.86
C GLU A 206 27.69 -5.59 8.79
N LEU A 207 26.48 -5.52 8.24
CA LEU A 207 25.28 -5.07 8.95
C LEU A 207 24.46 -6.23 9.48
N VAL A 208 24.47 -7.39 8.81
CA VAL A 208 23.63 -8.54 9.14
C VAL A 208 24.42 -9.84 9.05
N SER A 209 24.16 -10.77 9.97
CA SER A 209 24.79 -12.11 10.01
C SER A 209 24.16 -13.11 9.01
N HIS A 210 23.46 -12.63 7.99
CA HIS A 210 22.70 -13.44 7.05
C HIS A 210 23.49 -13.75 5.77
N ALA A 211 23.10 -14.82 5.07
CA ALA A 211 23.68 -15.22 3.80
C ALA A 211 23.32 -14.22 2.68
N VAL A 212 24.27 -13.36 2.34
CA VAL A 212 24.20 -12.47 1.17
C VAL A 212 25.25 -12.92 0.17
N LEU A 213 24.80 -13.46 -0.96
CA LEU A 213 25.69 -13.88 -2.03
C LEU A 213 25.95 -12.69 -2.96
N SER A 214 27.17 -12.59 -3.44
CA SER A 214 27.50 -11.66 -4.50
C SER A 214 27.32 -12.32 -5.86
N VAL A 215 26.88 -11.53 -6.82
CA VAL A 215 26.75 -11.92 -8.23
C VAL A 215 27.45 -10.90 -9.11
N ASP A 216 27.82 -11.35 -10.30
CA ASP A 216 28.29 -10.44 -11.35
C ASP A 216 27.12 -9.61 -11.92
N ASP A 217 27.42 -8.47 -12.52
CA ASP A 217 26.46 -7.57 -13.17
C ASP A 217 25.61 -8.29 -14.24
N ASP A 218 26.13 -9.37 -14.80
CA ASP A 218 25.50 -10.13 -15.88
C ASP A 218 24.57 -11.25 -15.38
N LEU A 219 24.55 -11.54 -14.08
CA LEU A 219 23.75 -12.62 -13.49
C LEU A 219 23.97 -13.97 -14.21
N ALA A 220 25.18 -14.21 -14.73
CA ALA A 220 25.46 -15.34 -15.62
C ALA A 220 25.40 -16.69 -14.89
N LYS A 221 25.63 -16.68 -13.58
CA LYS A 221 25.76 -17.88 -12.73
C LYS A 221 24.55 -18.19 -11.86
N LEU A 222 23.38 -17.59 -12.14
CA LEU A 222 22.18 -17.78 -11.32
C LEU A 222 21.80 -19.26 -11.14
N GLU A 223 21.82 -20.04 -12.24
CA GLU A 223 21.45 -21.45 -12.21
C GLU A 223 22.45 -22.30 -11.42
N GLU A 224 23.75 -22.05 -11.60
CA GLU A 224 24.83 -22.73 -10.86
C GLU A 224 24.76 -22.43 -9.36
N LEU A 225 24.50 -21.16 -8.99
CA LEU A 225 24.50 -20.71 -7.60
C LEU A 225 23.27 -21.17 -6.82
N LEU A 226 22.11 -21.23 -7.47
CA LEU A 226 20.84 -21.44 -6.78
C LEU A 226 20.24 -22.84 -7.02
N GLY A 227 20.43 -23.43 -8.20
CA GLY A 227 19.79 -24.69 -8.60
C GLY A 227 18.25 -24.66 -8.53
N ASP A 228 17.63 -25.83 -8.74
CA ASP A 228 16.19 -26.06 -8.50
C ASP A 228 16.03 -26.86 -7.21
N THR A 229 15.78 -26.18 -6.09
CA THR A 229 15.70 -26.82 -4.77
C THR A 229 14.29 -26.81 -4.18
N GLY A 230 13.26 -26.64 -5.02
CA GLY A 230 11.86 -26.66 -4.58
C GLY A 230 11.15 -25.31 -4.69
N PRO A 231 10.05 -25.11 -3.93
CA PRO A 231 9.19 -23.94 -4.06
C PRO A 231 9.95 -22.65 -3.82
N THR A 232 9.99 -21.77 -4.84
CA THR A 232 10.84 -20.58 -4.83
C THR A 232 10.05 -19.31 -5.12
N LEU A 233 10.16 -18.31 -4.26
CA LEU A 233 9.74 -16.94 -4.52
C LEU A 233 10.95 -16.13 -4.99
N ILE A 234 10.86 -15.51 -6.16
CA ILE A 234 11.87 -14.60 -6.68
C ILE A 234 11.34 -13.18 -6.55
N LEU A 235 12.11 -12.29 -5.94
CA LEU A 235 11.80 -10.89 -5.73
C LEU A 235 12.77 -10.01 -6.51
N ALA A 236 12.26 -9.08 -7.31
CA ALA A 236 13.02 -8.04 -7.98
C ALA A 236 12.36 -6.68 -7.75
N GLU A 237 12.70 -6.00 -6.65
CA GLU A 237 12.14 -4.68 -6.30
C GLU A 237 13.01 -3.55 -6.86
N VAL A 238 12.65 -3.02 -8.02
CA VAL A 238 13.32 -1.88 -8.70
C VAL A 238 14.81 -2.17 -8.92
N SER A 239 15.17 -3.43 -9.17
CA SER A 239 16.57 -3.84 -9.37
C SER A 239 16.87 -4.12 -10.84
N LEU A 240 16.04 -4.96 -11.48
CA LEU A 240 16.30 -5.38 -12.85
C LEU A 240 16.28 -4.22 -13.83
N CYS A 241 15.52 -3.14 -13.59
CA CYS A 241 15.52 -1.95 -14.45
C CYS A 241 16.91 -1.32 -14.65
N TYR A 242 17.87 -1.58 -13.76
CA TYR A 242 19.26 -1.14 -13.86
C TYR A 242 20.18 -2.14 -14.59
N ALA A 243 19.77 -3.41 -14.70
CA ALA A 243 20.55 -4.46 -15.35
C ALA A 243 20.56 -4.29 -16.88
N SER A 244 21.54 -4.92 -17.55
CA SER A 244 21.51 -5.02 -19.02
C SER A 244 20.24 -5.77 -19.47
N PRO A 245 19.68 -5.46 -20.66
CA PRO A 245 18.51 -6.19 -21.16
C PRO A 245 18.71 -7.70 -21.21
N GLU A 246 19.94 -8.15 -21.50
CA GLU A 246 20.27 -9.57 -21.53
C GLU A 246 20.34 -10.17 -20.12
N ALA A 247 20.95 -9.50 -19.14
CA ALA A 247 20.98 -9.96 -17.76
C ALA A 247 19.57 -10.07 -17.15
N ALA A 248 18.72 -9.06 -17.37
CA ALA A 248 17.32 -9.11 -16.93
C ALA A 248 16.54 -10.26 -17.60
N ARG A 249 16.77 -10.50 -18.90
CA ARG A 249 16.17 -11.63 -19.62
C ARG A 249 16.64 -12.98 -19.09
N ARG A 250 17.94 -13.13 -18.79
CA ARG A 250 18.49 -14.35 -18.18
C ARG A 250 17.85 -14.61 -16.82
N ALA A 251 17.76 -13.61 -15.95
CA ALA A 251 17.11 -13.73 -14.65
C ALA A 251 15.64 -14.18 -14.75
N ARG A 252 14.88 -13.58 -15.66
CA ARG A 252 13.47 -13.94 -15.91
C ARG A 252 13.33 -15.36 -16.47
N ARG A 253 14.21 -15.78 -17.40
CA ARG A 253 14.22 -17.15 -17.95
C ARG A 253 14.56 -18.19 -16.91
N TRP A 254 15.56 -17.92 -16.06
CA TRP A 254 15.89 -18.79 -14.94
C TRP A 254 14.70 -18.90 -13.98
N ALA A 255 14.07 -17.79 -13.59
CA ALA A 255 12.91 -17.84 -12.71
C ALA A 255 11.73 -18.62 -13.33
N ALA A 256 11.55 -18.53 -14.66
CA ALA A 256 10.52 -19.27 -15.38
C ALA A 256 10.83 -20.77 -15.57
N SER A 257 12.11 -21.17 -15.54
CA SER A 257 12.50 -22.58 -15.69
C SER A 257 12.27 -23.41 -14.43
N LEU A 258 12.13 -22.76 -13.28
CA LEU A 258 11.84 -23.41 -12.00
C LEU A 258 10.43 -24.01 -11.99
N LYS A 259 10.32 -25.29 -11.60
CA LYS A 259 9.05 -26.04 -11.64
C LYS A 259 7.95 -25.43 -10.78
N ARG A 260 8.31 -24.88 -9.61
CA ARG A 260 7.38 -24.32 -8.63
C ARG A 260 7.88 -22.95 -8.16
N ALA A 261 7.79 -21.97 -9.05
CA ALA A 261 8.21 -20.62 -8.73
C ALA A 261 7.09 -19.59 -8.81
N CYS A 262 7.19 -18.56 -7.96
CA CYS A 262 6.49 -17.30 -8.10
C CYS A 262 7.53 -16.20 -8.31
N TYR A 263 7.36 -15.42 -9.37
CA TYR A 263 8.21 -14.29 -9.71
C TYR A 263 7.47 -12.98 -9.43
N LEU A 264 8.06 -12.13 -8.60
CA LEU A 264 7.57 -10.81 -8.26
C LEU A 264 8.55 -9.75 -8.75
N GLU A 265 8.10 -8.87 -9.64
CA GLU A 265 8.91 -7.74 -10.12
C GLU A 265 8.14 -6.44 -9.92
N LEU A 266 8.72 -5.53 -9.16
CA LEU A 266 8.28 -4.14 -9.12
C LEU A 266 9.25 -3.33 -9.98
N THR A 267 8.76 -2.65 -11.01
CA THR A 267 9.64 -1.90 -11.91
C THR A 267 8.97 -0.61 -12.39
N PRO A 268 9.74 0.48 -12.60
CA PRO A 268 9.20 1.67 -13.23
C PRO A 268 8.88 1.38 -14.71
N THR A 269 7.78 1.93 -15.20
CA THR A 269 7.46 1.98 -16.64
C THR A 269 8.05 3.24 -17.24
N SER A 270 8.70 3.12 -18.38
CA SER A 270 9.38 4.25 -19.03
C SER A 270 8.41 5.23 -19.66
N ASN A 271 7.26 4.77 -20.17
CA ASN A 271 6.19 5.54 -20.82
C ASN A 271 6.73 6.82 -21.49
N ALA A 272 7.59 6.61 -22.49
CA ALA A 272 8.43 7.63 -23.11
C ALA A 272 7.62 8.83 -23.65
N ASP A 273 6.33 8.64 -23.88
CA ASP A 273 5.44 9.67 -24.42
C ASP A 273 4.87 10.62 -23.36
N SER A 274 5.13 10.35 -22.07
CA SER A 274 4.68 11.22 -20.98
C SER A 274 5.78 12.15 -20.48
N ARG A 275 5.44 13.41 -20.18
CA ARG A 275 6.39 14.38 -19.60
C ARG A 275 7.05 13.86 -18.32
N PHE A 276 6.28 13.17 -17.47
CA PHE A 276 6.83 12.56 -16.27
C PHE A 276 7.79 11.41 -16.59
N GLY A 277 7.47 10.55 -17.57
CA GLY A 277 8.36 9.48 -18.02
C GLY A 277 9.67 10.02 -18.59
N LEU A 278 9.61 11.07 -19.42
CA LEU A 278 10.79 11.77 -19.93
C LEU A 278 11.62 12.40 -18.80
N ALA A 279 10.97 13.00 -17.81
CA ALA A 279 11.68 13.60 -16.69
C ALA A 279 12.26 12.54 -15.74
N LEU A 280 11.61 11.38 -15.57
CA LEU A 280 12.16 10.21 -14.88
C LEU A 280 13.40 9.67 -15.62
N GLN A 281 13.29 9.50 -16.94
CA GLN A 281 14.42 9.09 -17.79
C GLN A 281 15.56 10.10 -17.78
N SER A 282 15.27 11.40 -17.79
CA SER A 282 16.28 12.46 -17.68
C SER A 282 16.97 12.41 -16.32
N GLY A 283 16.19 12.19 -15.25
CA GLY A 283 16.68 12.12 -13.88
C GLY A 283 17.57 10.92 -13.58
N PHE A 284 17.19 9.74 -14.06
CA PHE A 284 18.01 8.53 -13.95
C PHE A 284 19.01 8.37 -15.10
N GLY A 285 18.90 9.16 -16.16
CA GLY A 285 19.73 9.07 -17.36
C GLY A 285 19.75 7.66 -17.96
N THR A 286 20.95 7.19 -18.30
CA THR A 286 21.20 5.85 -18.85
C THR A 286 21.17 4.73 -17.81
N LEU A 287 20.78 5.00 -16.56
CA LEU A 287 20.72 3.99 -15.50
C LEU A 287 19.53 3.05 -15.71
N LEU A 288 18.37 3.53 -16.19
CA LEU A 288 17.20 2.68 -16.45
C LEU A 288 17.36 1.94 -17.80
N ARG A 289 18.22 0.94 -17.82
CA ARG A 289 18.62 0.19 -19.03
C ARG A 289 17.54 -0.74 -19.56
N CYS A 290 16.66 -1.26 -18.72
CA CYS A 290 15.62 -2.20 -19.15
C CYS A 290 14.23 -1.94 -18.54
N ALA A 291 13.94 -0.69 -18.19
CA ALA A 291 12.57 -0.30 -17.82
C ALA A 291 11.62 -0.56 -19.00
N PRO A 292 10.54 -1.34 -18.81
CA PRO A 292 9.57 -1.62 -19.86
C PRO A 292 8.84 -0.34 -20.27
N ARG A 293 8.34 -0.27 -21.50
CA ARG A 293 7.59 0.90 -21.97
C ARG A 293 6.33 1.12 -21.15
N ASP A 294 5.59 0.05 -20.95
CA ASP A 294 4.32 0.00 -20.23
C ASP A 294 4.10 -1.38 -19.61
N ALA A 295 2.91 -1.60 -19.05
CA ALA A 295 2.51 -2.88 -18.48
C ALA A 295 2.48 -4.02 -19.52
N ASP A 296 1.98 -3.76 -20.73
CA ASP A 296 1.78 -4.80 -21.75
C ASP A 296 3.12 -5.27 -22.34
N ASP A 297 4.08 -4.37 -22.49
CA ASP A 297 5.46 -4.65 -22.86
C ASP A 297 6.14 -5.56 -21.82
N LEU A 298 5.94 -5.29 -20.53
CA LEU A 298 6.45 -6.15 -19.46
C LEU A 298 5.77 -7.53 -19.46
N ALA A 299 4.45 -7.59 -19.65
CA ALA A 299 3.72 -8.85 -19.77
C ALA A 299 4.27 -9.72 -20.93
N THR A 300 4.51 -9.08 -22.08
CA THR A 300 5.06 -9.73 -23.28
C THR A 300 6.49 -10.22 -23.03
N THR A 301 7.30 -9.41 -22.36
CA THR A 301 8.67 -9.79 -21.96
C THR A 301 8.68 -10.99 -21.02
N LEU A 302 7.73 -11.08 -20.07
CA LEU A 302 7.64 -12.23 -19.17
C LEU A 302 7.16 -13.49 -19.89
N ARG A 303 6.16 -13.39 -20.77
CA ARG A 303 5.72 -14.54 -21.60
C ARG A 303 6.85 -15.07 -22.49
N SER A 304 7.58 -14.19 -23.16
CA SER A 304 8.75 -14.56 -23.97
C SER A 304 9.93 -15.09 -23.14
N SER A 305 9.94 -14.86 -21.82
CA SER A 305 10.90 -15.45 -20.90
C SER A 305 10.49 -16.84 -20.41
N GLY A 306 9.28 -17.32 -20.74
CA GLY A 306 8.81 -18.66 -20.43
C GLY A 306 7.71 -18.74 -19.36
N PHE A 307 7.26 -17.62 -18.79
CA PHE A 307 6.15 -17.64 -17.85
C PHE A 307 4.82 -17.94 -18.55
N ALA A 308 4.11 -18.97 -18.08
CA ALA A 308 2.79 -19.35 -18.61
C ALA A 308 1.71 -18.31 -18.24
N HIS A 309 1.84 -17.67 -17.08
CA HIS A 309 0.93 -16.64 -16.62
C HIS A 309 1.66 -15.45 -16.00
N SER A 310 1.14 -14.25 -16.26
CA SER A 310 1.58 -13.00 -15.64
C SER A 310 0.38 -12.12 -15.35
N SER A 311 0.30 -11.59 -14.14
CA SER A 311 -0.72 -10.64 -13.70
C SER A 311 -0.04 -9.34 -13.28
N ILE A 312 -0.57 -8.21 -13.76
CA ILE A 312 0.03 -6.89 -13.57
C ILE A 312 -0.87 -6.03 -12.69
N LEU A 313 -0.26 -5.35 -11.72
CA LEU A 313 -0.90 -4.40 -10.82
C LEU A 313 -0.24 -3.03 -10.97
N ASP A 314 -1.03 -2.06 -11.41
CA ASP A 314 -0.68 -0.65 -11.29
C ASP A 314 -0.63 -0.25 -9.80
N LEU A 315 0.44 0.43 -9.37
CA LEU A 315 0.66 0.74 -7.96
C LEU A 315 -0.37 1.72 -7.38
N ASP A 316 -0.97 2.59 -8.21
CA ASP A 316 -2.06 3.49 -7.80
C ASP A 316 -3.38 2.73 -7.65
N ALA A 317 -3.66 1.76 -8.54
CA ALA A 317 -4.75 0.82 -8.36
C ALA A 317 -4.57 -0.03 -7.09
N ALA A 318 -3.34 -0.47 -6.81
CA ALA A 318 -3.02 -1.17 -5.57
C ALA A 318 -3.28 -0.29 -4.36
N ARG A 319 -2.76 0.95 -4.34
CA ARG A 319 -2.98 1.91 -3.26
C ARG A 319 -4.46 2.07 -2.91
N ARG A 320 -5.31 2.28 -3.93
CA ARG A 320 -6.77 2.40 -3.74
C ARG A 320 -7.37 1.16 -3.08
N ARG A 321 -6.93 -0.04 -3.49
CA ARG A 321 -7.41 -1.31 -2.90
C ARG A 321 -6.92 -1.51 -1.47
N LEU A 322 -5.70 -1.08 -1.16
CA LEU A 322 -5.10 -1.25 0.15
C LEU A 322 -5.63 -0.24 1.18
N GLY A 323 -6.29 0.85 0.76
CA GLY A 323 -6.66 1.95 1.66
C GLY A 323 -5.45 2.57 2.34
N VAL A 324 -4.29 2.50 1.69
CA VAL A 324 -3.00 2.95 2.22
C VAL A 324 -2.92 4.44 1.96
N LEU A 325 -3.14 5.21 3.04
CA LEU A 325 -2.91 6.64 3.25
C LEU A 325 -4.14 7.54 3.32
N GLN A 326 -4.01 8.57 4.17
CA GLN A 326 -4.86 9.75 4.18
C GLN A 326 -4.61 10.56 2.89
N THR A 327 -5.66 11.18 2.40
CA THR A 327 -5.60 12.15 1.29
C THR A 327 -4.80 13.38 1.73
N GLY A 328 -3.83 13.79 0.92
CA GLY A 328 -3.01 14.99 1.18
C GLY A 328 -3.02 15.99 0.02
N ALA A 329 -2.39 17.16 0.20
CA ALA A 329 -2.33 18.20 -0.84
C ALA A 329 -1.66 17.72 -2.14
N ASP A 330 -0.77 16.72 -2.05
CA ASP A 330 0.00 16.19 -3.18
C ASP A 330 -0.58 14.87 -3.77
N GLU A 331 -1.89 14.63 -3.64
CA GLU A 331 -2.54 13.41 -4.16
C GLU A 331 -2.35 13.19 -5.67
N ALA A 332 -2.46 14.25 -6.46
CA ALA A 332 -2.29 14.15 -7.92
C ALA A 332 -0.87 13.74 -8.30
N ALA A 333 0.11 14.31 -7.59
CA ALA A 333 1.52 13.99 -7.73
C ALA A 333 1.81 12.53 -7.36
N LEU A 334 1.31 12.07 -6.20
CA LEU A 334 1.46 10.68 -5.77
C LEU A 334 0.81 9.71 -6.75
N THR A 335 -0.40 10.02 -7.21
CA THR A 335 -1.13 9.24 -8.22
C THR A 335 -0.31 9.14 -9.51
N LEU A 336 0.27 10.25 -9.99
CA LEU A 336 1.10 10.27 -11.19
C LEU A 336 2.36 9.42 -11.02
N ALA A 337 3.04 9.53 -9.88
CA ALA A 337 4.23 8.73 -9.61
C ALA A 337 3.91 7.22 -9.52
N LEU A 338 2.83 6.85 -8.83
CA LEU A 338 2.43 5.46 -8.65
C LEU A 338 2.00 4.78 -9.95
N ARG A 339 1.33 5.51 -10.86
CA ARG A 339 0.96 5.01 -12.21
C ARG A 339 2.16 4.68 -13.10
N ARG A 340 3.37 5.05 -12.67
CA ARG A 340 4.61 4.75 -13.40
C ARG A 340 5.36 3.60 -12.80
N TYR A 341 4.78 2.90 -11.85
CA TYR A 341 5.32 1.68 -11.30
C TYR A 341 4.28 0.59 -11.45
N VAL A 342 4.75 -0.56 -11.93
CA VAL A 342 3.94 -1.75 -12.05
C VAL A 342 4.55 -2.83 -11.19
N MET A 343 3.70 -3.52 -10.45
CA MET A 343 4.03 -4.76 -9.78
C MET A 343 3.53 -5.90 -10.64
N VAL A 344 4.39 -6.87 -10.95
CA VAL A 344 4.01 -8.05 -11.71
C VAL A 344 4.21 -9.29 -10.88
N VAL A 345 3.24 -10.18 -11.00
CA VAL A 345 3.28 -11.54 -10.47
C VAL A 345 3.26 -12.50 -11.65
N ALA A 346 4.29 -13.31 -11.81
CA ALA A 346 4.37 -14.31 -12.86
C ALA A 346 4.68 -15.69 -12.28
N SER A 347 4.14 -16.72 -12.92
CA SER A 347 4.39 -18.11 -12.54
C SER A 347 4.11 -19.03 -13.72
N ALA A 348 4.73 -20.21 -13.71
CA ALA A 348 4.31 -21.32 -14.55
C ALA A 348 2.91 -21.85 -14.16
N ASP A 349 2.51 -21.68 -12.89
CA ASP A 349 1.19 -22.02 -12.39
C ASP A 349 0.26 -20.79 -12.39
N ALA A 350 -0.72 -20.80 -13.29
CA ALA A 350 -1.67 -19.71 -13.42
C ALA A 350 -2.57 -19.54 -12.18
N SER A 351 -2.82 -20.61 -11.42
CA SER A 351 -3.63 -20.55 -10.19
C SER A 351 -2.89 -19.78 -9.10
N LEU A 352 -1.58 -20.06 -8.93
CA LEU A 352 -0.70 -19.37 -7.98
C LEU A 352 -0.64 -17.86 -8.26
N ALA A 353 -0.32 -17.48 -9.50
CA ALA A 353 -0.19 -16.06 -9.86
C ALA A 353 -1.52 -15.29 -9.74
N ARG A 354 -2.65 -15.92 -10.08
CA ARG A 354 -3.98 -15.32 -9.86
C ARG A 354 -4.31 -15.18 -8.37
N GLY A 355 -4.03 -16.20 -7.56
CA GLY A 355 -4.32 -16.21 -6.12
C GLY A 355 -3.54 -15.16 -5.32
N ILE A 356 -2.34 -14.79 -5.78
CA ILE A 356 -1.53 -13.72 -5.18
C ILE A 356 -2.13 -12.33 -5.42
N MET A 357 -2.69 -12.14 -6.61
CA MET A 357 -3.21 -10.86 -7.09
C MET A 357 -4.67 -10.61 -6.72
N GLN A 358 -5.40 -11.68 -6.46
CA GLN A 358 -6.73 -11.59 -5.88
C GLN A 358 -6.64 -10.85 -4.54
N ARG A 359 -7.57 -9.92 -4.34
CA ARG A 359 -7.75 -9.28 -3.04
C ARG A 359 -7.96 -10.43 -2.05
N PRO A 360 -7.16 -10.55 -0.98
CA PRO A 360 -7.31 -11.67 -0.09
C PRO A 360 -8.70 -11.52 0.51
N GLU A 361 -9.54 -12.48 0.14
CA GLU A 361 -10.95 -12.42 0.43
C GLU A 361 -11.08 -12.82 1.88
N VAL A 362 -11.45 -11.84 2.70
CA VAL A 362 -11.96 -12.20 4.00
C VAL A 362 -13.29 -12.88 3.73
N VAL A 363 -13.41 -14.12 4.17
CA VAL A 363 -14.65 -14.89 4.11
C VAL A 363 -15.14 -15.01 5.53
N VAL A 364 -16.33 -14.49 5.79
CA VAL A 364 -17.01 -14.68 7.08
C VAL A 364 -17.97 -15.84 6.95
N ARG A 365 -17.85 -16.77 7.89
CA ARG A 365 -18.75 -17.92 8.01
C ARG A 365 -19.16 -18.12 9.46
N LYS A 366 -20.23 -18.88 9.66
CA LYS A 366 -20.62 -19.34 10.99
C LYS A 366 -19.48 -20.19 11.56
N MET A 367 -19.17 -19.99 12.84
CA MET A 367 -18.16 -20.75 13.55
C MET A 367 -18.65 -22.18 13.79
N GLU A 368 -17.78 -23.15 13.53
CA GLU A 368 -18.02 -24.57 13.83
C GLU A 368 -17.30 -24.97 15.11
N ALA A 369 -17.69 -26.11 15.71
CA ALA A 369 -17.06 -26.58 16.94
C ALA A 369 -15.54 -26.80 16.79
N ALA A 370 -15.09 -27.26 15.61
CA ALA A 370 -13.67 -27.45 15.30
C ALA A 370 -12.87 -26.14 15.22
N ASP A 371 -13.53 -24.99 15.02
CA ASP A 371 -12.87 -23.68 14.95
C ASP A 371 -12.62 -23.06 16.32
N SER A 372 -13.31 -23.53 17.37
CA SER A 372 -13.38 -22.89 18.69
C SER A 372 -12.00 -22.47 19.22
N THR A 373 -11.04 -23.39 19.21
CA THR A 373 -9.68 -23.14 19.71
C THR A 373 -9.00 -22.00 18.94
N HIS A 374 -8.99 -22.09 17.61
CA HIS A 374 -8.37 -21.08 16.74
C HIS A 374 -9.08 -19.72 16.82
N ALA A 375 -10.41 -19.70 16.95
CA ALA A 375 -11.19 -18.48 17.10
C ALA A 375 -10.87 -17.77 18.43
N LYS A 376 -10.74 -18.53 19.52
CA LYS A 376 -10.31 -17.99 20.83
C LYS A 376 -8.90 -17.43 20.74
N ASP A 377 -7.96 -18.13 20.11
CA ASP A 377 -6.59 -17.66 19.94
C ASP A 377 -6.53 -16.37 19.13
N ALA A 378 -7.27 -16.29 18.01
CA ALA A 378 -7.37 -15.09 17.20
C ALA A 378 -7.99 -13.91 17.98
N TYR A 379 -9.02 -14.16 18.78
CA TYR A 379 -9.64 -13.15 19.65
C TYR A 379 -8.70 -12.67 20.76
N ILE A 380 -7.99 -13.59 21.42
CA ILE A 380 -7.00 -13.26 22.45
C ILE A 380 -5.86 -12.44 21.83
N ALA A 381 -5.39 -12.81 20.64
CA ALA A 381 -4.37 -12.05 19.90
C ALA A 381 -4.87 -10.65 19.49
N ALA A 382 -6.16 -10.53 19.12
CA ALA A 382 -6.80 -9.25 18.77
C ALA A 382 -6.76 -8.23 19.92
N MET A 383 -6.71 -8.70 21.17
CA MET A 383 -6.71 -7.86 22.37
C MET A 383 -5.32 -7.31 22.74
N GLY A 384 -4.26 -7.71 22.02
CA GLY A 384 -2.91 -7.15 22.16
C GLY A 384 -2.08 -7.76 23.29
N CYS A 385 -0.95 -7.12 23.60
CA CYS A 385 0.07 -7.63 24.53
C CYS A 385 -0.15 -7.23 26.00
N ASP A 386 -1.16 -6.41 26.30
CA ASP A 386 -1.46 -6.01 27.67
C ASP A 386 -1.94 -7.23 28.48
N GLY A 387 -1.21 -7.57 29.54
CA GLY A 387 -1.49 -8.77 30.34
C GLY A 387 -2.87 -8.75 31.01
N ALA A 388 -3.36 -7.58 31.43
CA ALA A 388 -4.67 -7.45 32.06
C ALA A 388 -5.79 -7.62 31.03
N ILE A 389 -5.67 -6.97 29.87
CA ILE A 389 -6.63 -7.12 28.77
C ILE A 389 -6.64 -8.57 28.27
N ARG A 390 -5.46 -9.20 28.13
CA ARG A 390 -5.34 -10.60 27.70
C ARG A 390 -5.98 -11.57 28.69
N LYS A 391 -5.84 -11.33 30.00
CA LYS A 391 -6.50 -12.14 31.05
C LYS A 391 -8.01 -12.00 30.97
N HIS A 392 -8.53 -10.80 30.70
CA HIS A 392 -9.95 -10.57 30.49
C HIS A 392 -10.46 -11.27 29.22
N ALA A 393 -9.72 -11.16 28.11
CA ALA A 393 -10.03 -11.82 26.84
C ALA A 393 -10.12 -13.34 26.99
N LYS A 394 -9.18 -13.96 27.72
CA LYS A 394 -9.21 -15.41 28.03
C LYS A 394 -10.46 -15.84 28.80
N LYS A 395 -11.01 -14.97 29.66
CA LYS A 395 -12.27 -15.26 30.36
C LYS A 395 -13.47 -15.10 29.43
N GLN A 396 -13.47 -14.04 28.62
CA GLN A 396 -14.58 -13.76 27.70
C GLN A 396 -14.65 -14.72 26.51
N CYS A 397 -13.53 -15.28 26.06
CA CYS A 397 -13.52 -16.12 24.86
C CYS A 397 -14.29 -17.44 25.01
N VAL A 398 -14.65 -17.85 26.24
CA VAL A 398 -15.57 -18.98 26.50
C VAL A 398 -16.95 -18.72 25.90
N VAL A 399 -17.35 -17.45 25.78
CA VAL A 399 -18.61 -17.02 25.16
C VAL A 399 -18.69 -17.46 23.69
N LEU A 400 -17.55 -17.63 23.00
CA LEU A 400 -17.53 -18.13 21.62
C LEU A 400 -18.07 -19.56 21.53
N ASP A 401 -17.95 -20.38 22.58
CA ASP A 401 -18.41 -21.78 22.57
C ASP A 401 -19.92 -21.90 22.78
N THR A 402 -20.51 -20.95 23.52
CA THR A 402 -21.90 -21.04 23.98
C THR A 402 -22.85 -20.23 23.13
N LEU A 403 -22.34 -19.18 22.45
CA LEU A 403 -23.14 -18.30 21.63
C LEU A 403 -22.95 -18.56 20.14
N PRO A 404 -23.93 -18.19 19.30
CA PRO A 404 -23.74 -18.10 17.87
C PRO A 404 -22.58 -17.17 17.56
N ALA A 405 -21.52 -17.75 17.02
CA ALA A 405 -20.31 -17.05 16.64
C ALA A 405 -20.08 -17.12 15.13
N PHE A 406 -19.35 -16.12 14.64
CA PHE A 406 -18.86 -16.03 13.27
C PHE A 406 -17.36 -15.82 13.31
N VAL A 407 -16.68 -16.43 12.35
CA VAL A 407 -15.23 -16.28 12.17
C VAL A 407 -14.96 -15.64 10.82
N ALA A 408 -14.02 -14.70 10.81
CA ALA A 408 -13.41 -14.18 9.60
C ALA A 408 -12.22 -15.06 9.28
N THR A 409 -12.17 -15.60 8.07
CA THR A 409 -11.05 -16.39 7.58
C THR A 409 -10.31 -15.63 6.48
N LEU A 410 -8.99 -15.75 6.46
CA LEU A 410 -8.12 -15.27 5.39
C LEU A 410 -7.20 -16.42 5.03
N ASN A 411 -7.35 -16.96 3.82
CA ASN A 411 -6.58 -18.12 3.35
C ASN A 411 -6.72 -19.31 4.31
N ALA A 412 -7.95 -19.65 4.67
CA ALA A 412 -8.34 -20.69 5.65
C ALA A 412 -7.93 -20.42 7.13
N SER A 413 -7.04 -19.47 7.41
CA SER A 413 -6.70 -19.09 8.79
C SER A 413 -7.74 -18.16 9.40
N ILE A 414 -8.13 -18.38 10.65
CA ILE A 414 -9.06 -17.49 11.37
C ILE A 414 -8.30 -16.22 11.80
N VAL A 415 -8.79 -15.08 11.33
CA VAL A 415 -8.19 -13.75 11.55
C VAL A 415 -9.02 -12.85 12.46
N GLY A 416 -10.24 -13.28 12.79
CA GLY A 416 -11.10 -12.60 13.73
C GLY A 416 -12.34 -13.41 14.06
N ALA A 417 -12.99 -13.04 15.14
CA ALA A 417 -14.20 -13.68 15.63
C ALA A 417 -15.18 -12.63 16.17
N VAL A 418 -16.45 -12.99 16.23
CA VAL A 418 -17.53 -12.23 16.87
C VAL A 418 -18.63 -13.20 17.32
N ALA A 419 -19.33 -12.88 18.40
CA ALA A 419 -20.50 -13.62 18.87
C ALA A 419 -21.71 -12.69 19.07
N LEU A 420 -22.91 -13.27 19.03
CA LEU A 420 -24.17 -12.59 19.30
C LEU A 420 -24.87 -13.28 20.46
N ASP A 421 -25.24 -12.53 21.48
CA ASP A 421 -25.99 -13.08 22.62
C ASP A 421 -27.51 -13.14 22.37
N ASP A 422 -28.22 -13.62 23.38
CA ASP A 422 -29.67 -13.79 23.40
C ASP A 422 -30.44 -12.46 23.51
N GLN A 423 -29.74 -11.35 23.77
CA GLN A 423 -30.31 -10.00 23.87
C GLN A 423 -29.97 -9.13 22.65
N GLY A 424 -29.40 -9.72 21.60
CA GLY A 424 -28.98 -8.98 20.41
C GLY A 424 -27.71 -8.14 20.61
N GLU A 425 -26.95 -8.39 21.68
CA GLU A 425 -25.70 -7.70 21.96
C GLU A 425 -24.51 -8.42 21.31
N VAL A 426 -23.67 -7.66 20.60
CA VAL A 426 -22.44 -8.14 19.99
C VAL A 426 -21.37 -8.33 21.07
N ARG A 427 -20.86 -9.55 21.17
CA ARG A 427 -19.82 -9.97 22.10
C ARG A 427 -18.55 -10.37 21.34
N CYS A 428 -17.41 -10.27 22.02
CA CYS A 428 -16.15 -10.83 21.56
C CYS A 428 -15.72 -10.45 20.12
N LEU A 429 -16.06 -9.25 19.63
CA LEU A 429 -15.53 -8.79 18.34
C LEU A 429 -14.02 -8.53 18.49
N GLY A 430 -13.21 -9.30 17.76
CA GLY A 430 -11.78 -9.12 17.70
C GLY A 430 -11.23 -9.47 16.33
N VAL A 431 -10.30 -8.65 15.83
CA VAL A 431 -9.50 -8.95 14.63
C VAL A 431 -8.02 -8.82 14.99
N VAL A 432 -7.24 -9.85 14.62
CA VAL A 432 -5.79 -9.92 14.85
C VAL A 432 -5.13 -8.61 14.39
N PRO A 433 -4.28 -7.95 15.21
CA PRO A 433 -3.86 -6.58 14.95
C PRO A 433 -3.17 -6.40 13.59
N SER A 434 -2.30 -7.34 13.22
CA SER A 434 -1.56 -7.37 11.95
C SER A 434 -2.43 -7.62 10.71
N LEU A 435 -3.69 -8.00 10.91
CA LEU A 435 -4.66 -8.30 9.86
C LEU A 435 -5.86 -7.33 9.89
N ARG A 436 -5.76 -6.25 10.67
CA ARG A 436 -6.74 -5.15 10.66
C ARG A 436 -6.70 -4.41 9.32
N ARG A 437 -7.74 -3.62 9.07
CA ARG A 437 -7.91 -2.83 7.81
C ARG A 437 -8.05 -3.68 6.54
N LEU A 438 -8.17 -5.00 6.67
CA LEU A 438 -8.52 -5.90 5.57
C LEU A 438 -10.04 -6.03 5.35
N GLY A 439 -10.85 -5.30 6.13
CA GLY A 439 -12.31 -5.36 6.07
C GLY A 439 -12.94 -6.45 6.93
N ALA A 440 -12.14 -7.29 7.60
CA ALA A 440 -12.64 -8.41 8.41
C ALA A 440 -13.68 -8.00 9.47
N ALA A 441 -13.40 -6.95 10.25
CA ALA A 441 -14.33 -6.46 11.27
C ALA A 441 -15.66 -5.98 10.63
N SER A 442 -15.59 -5.31 9.49
CA SER A 442 -16.79 -4.83 8.78
C SER A 442 -17.66 -5.98 8.28
N GLN A 443 -17.04 -7.05 7.75
CA GLN A 443 -17.78 -8.23 7.31
C GLN A 443 -18.33 -9.06 8.48
N LEU A 444 -17.58 -9.16 9.59
CA LEU A 444 -18.03 -9.81 10.82
C LEU A 444 -19.28 -9.09 11.36
N MET A 445 -19.24 -7.76 11.43
CA MET A 445 -20.38 -6.95 11.85
C MET A 445 -21.56 -7.09 10.89
N MET A 446 -21.34 -7.10 9.58
CA MET A 446 -22.42 -7.35 8.61
C MET A 446 -23.09 -8.71 8.82
N SER A 447 -22.30 -9.74 9.11
CA SER A 447 -22.82 -11.09 9.35
C SER A 447 -23.57 -11.19 10.68
N ILE A 448 -23.09 -10.50 11.73
CA ILE A 448 -23.72 -10.50 13.06
C ILE A 448 -25.03 -9.69 13.06
N GLU A 449 -25.07 -8.54 12.39
CA GLU A 449 -26.26 -7.70 12.23
C GLU A 449 -27.34 -8.47 11.45
N ALA A 450 -26.97 -9.13 10.35
CA ALA A 450 -27.88 -9.97 9.59
C ALA A 450 -28.40 -11.17 10.41
N ALA A 451 -27.56 -11.75 11.28
CA ALA A 451 -27.97 -12.82 12.17
C ALA A 451 -28.90 -12.32 13.29
N ALA A 452 -28.66 -11.12 13.82
CA ALA A 452 -29.52 -10.49 14.80
C ALA A 452 -30.90 -10.18 14.21
N PHE A 453 -30.93 -9.59 13.03
CA PHE A 453 -32.16 -9.32 12.30
C PHE A 453 -32.98 -10.59 12.05
N ARG A 454 -32.36 -11.68 11.57
CA ARG A 454 -33.03 -12.98 11.35
C ARG A 454 -33.59 -13.61 12.63
N ARG A 455 -33.14 -13.18 13.80
CA ARG A 455 -33.66 -13.62 15.11
C ARG A 455 -34.79 -12.75 15.63
N GLY A 456 -35.21 -11.72 14.87
CA GLY A 456 -36.27 -10.81 15.25
C GLY A 456 -35.82 -9.71 16.22
N PHE A 457 -34.51 -9.47 16.36
CA PHE A 457 -34.04 -8.31 17.13
C PHE A 457 -34.29 -7.03 16.33
N GLU A 458 -34.95 -6.06 16.96
CA GLU A 458 -35.21 -4.73 16.39
C GLU A 458 -33.97 -3.84 16.42
N ALA A 459 -33.03 -4.11 17.33
CA ALA A 459 -31.78 -3.39 17.46
C ALA A 459 -30.60 -4.34 17.70
N CYS A 460 -29.41 -3.92 17.26
CA CYS A 460 -28.15 -4.56 17.57
C CYS A 460 -27.34 -3.64 18.48
N THR A 461 -26.89 -4.17 19.61
CA THR A 461 -26.22 -3.37 20.65
C THR A 461 -24.79 -3.85 20.86
N LEU A 462 -23.91 -2.98 21.35
CA LEU A 462 -22.55 -3.37 21.74
C LEU A 462 -21.97 -2.41 22.78
N ARG A 463 -20.98 -2.90 23.52
CA ARG A 463 -20.17 -2.09 24.44
C ARG A 463 -18.73 -2.03 23.98
N VAL A 464 -18.16 -0.84 23.99
CA VAL A 464 -16.76 -0.61 23.60
C VAL A 464 -16.06 0.33 24.58
N PRO A 465 -14.83 0.05 25.03
CA PRO A 465 -14.06 1.00 25.83
C PRO A 465 -13.79 2.30 25.04
N PRO A 466 -13.89 3.49 25.64
CA PRO A 466 -13.60 4.77 24.97
C PRO A 466 -12.18 4.84 24.37
N SER A 467 -11.23 4.08 24.92
CA SER A 467 -9.86 4.00 24.42
C SER A 467 -9.74 3.32 23.04
N GLN A 468 -10.74 2.54 22.62
CA GLN A 468 -10.75 1.86 21.32
C GLN A 468 -11.35 2.73 20.21
N GLN A 469 -10.74 3.89 19.95
CA GLN A 469 -11.25 4.87 18.97
C GLN A 469 -11.46 4.29 17.57
N ALA A 470 -10.62 3.35 17.13
CA ALA A 470 -10.77 2.69 15.84
C ALA A 470 -12.05 1.83 15.74
N ALA A 471 -12.44 1.18 16.85
CA ALA A 471 -13.68 0.41 16.92
C ALA A 471 -14.90 1.35 16.95
N VAL A 472 -14.85 2.40 17.77
CA VAL A 472 -15.90 3.44 17.81
C VAL A 472 -16.15 4.04 16.42
N ALA A 473 -15.08 4.40 15.70
CA ALA A 473 -15.18 4.94 14.35
C ALA A 473 -15.75 3.92 13.34
N LEU A 474 -15.40 2.64 13.48
CA LEU A 474 -16.00 1.57 12.67
C LEU A 474 -17.50 1.48 12.90
N TYR A 475 -17.95 1.45 14.16
CA TYR A 475 -19.36 1.32 14.51
C TYR A 475 -20.18 2.54 14.08
N ALA A 476 -19.68 3.76 14.32
CA ALA A 476 -20.32 4.98 13.85
C ALA A 476 -20.52 4.97 12.32
N LYS A 477 -19.50 4.54 11.56
CA LYS A 477 -19.60 4.39 10.10
C LYS A 477 -20.65 3.36 9.66
N ARG A 478 -20.99 2.38 10.52
CA ARG A 478 -22.03 1.37 10.28
C ARG A 478 -23.42 1.78 10.75
N GLY A 479 -23.58 3.01 11.25
CA GLY A 479 -24.87 3.55 11.70
C GLY A 479 -25.17 3.31 13.18
N TYR A 480 -24.18 2.88 13.98
CA TYR A 480 -24.36 2.81 15.43
C TYR A 480 -24.33 4.21 16.04
N SER A 481 -25.21 4.43 17.01
CA SER A 481 -25.32 5.67 17.77
C SER A 481 -25.07 5.42 19.26
N THR A 482 -24.52 6.41 19.97
CA THR A 482 -24.33 6.33 21.42
C THR A 482 -25.67 6.45 22.14
N ARG A 483 -25.88 5.57 23.12
CA ARG A 483 -27.05 5.56 24.00
C ARG A 483 -26.60 5.54 25.46
N GLU A 484 -27.52 5.87 26.36
CA GLU A 484 -27.32 5.64 27.80
C GLU A 484 -27.26 4.13 28.06
N ASP A 485 -26.28 3.67 28.84
CA ASP A 485 -26.14 2.24 29.14
C ASP A 485 -27.25 1.83 30.12
N PRO A 486 -28.19 0.95 29.74
CA PRO A 486 -29.24 0.49 30.65
C PRO A 486 -28.69 -0.34 31.82
N ARG A 487 -27.45 -0.82 31.71
CA ARG A 487 -26.78 -1.67 32.71
C ARG A 487 -25.33 -1.21 32.88
N PRO A 488 -25.09 -0.06 33.56
CA PRO A 488 -23.74 0.44 33.74
C PRO A 488 -22.91 -0.58 34.53
N THR A 489 -22.05 -1.31 33.84
CA THR A 489 -21.14 -2.27 34.48
C THR A 489 -20.02 -1.50 35.17
N GLY A 490 -20.10 -1.35 36.50
CA GLY A 490 -19.27 -0.44 37.30
C GLY A 490 -17.76 -0.73 37.38
N ALA A 491 -17.20 -1.63 36.57
CA ALA A 491 -15.78 -1.95 36.60
C ALA A 491 -14.94 -1.13 35.60
N TYR A 492 -15.50 -0.75 34.44
CA TYR A 492 -14.78 -0.01 33.41
C TYR A 492 -15.72 0.93 32.64
N PRO A 493 -15.30 2.16 32.32
CA PRO A 493 -16.08 3.04 31.46
C PRO A 493 -16.23 2.38 30.09
N THR A 494 -17.47 2.18 29.66
CA THR A 494 -17.80 1.68 28.33
C THR A 494 -18.77 2.63 27.65
N ILE A 495 -18.66 2.73 26.33
CA ILE A 495 -19.63 3.42 25.48
C ILE A 495 -20.62 2.35 25.03
N TYR A 496 -21.89 2.58 25.35
CA TYR A 496 -22.99 1.75 24.86
C TYR A 496 -23.45 2.29 23.51
N LEU A 497 -23.41 1.43 22.50
CA LEU A 497 -23.69 1.75 21.11
C LEU A 497 -24.85 0.88 20.63
N GLU A 498 -25.79 1.47 19.90
CA GLU A 498 -26.99 0.82 19.40
C GLU A 498 -27.21 1.18 17.92
N LYS A 499 -27.57 0.19 17.13
CA LYS A 499 -28.02 0.33 15.75
C LYS A 499 -29.43 -0.23 15.63
N ASP A 500 -30.35 0.59 15.16
CA ASP A 500 -31.70 0.17 14.80
C ASP A 500 -31.64 -0.70 13.52
N LEU A 501 -32.10 -1.94 13.62
CA LEU A 501 -32.16 -2.89 12.50
C LEU A 501 -33.50 -2.81 11.73
N SER A 502 -34.54 -2.19 12.31
CA SER A 502 -35.85 -2.06 11.68
C SER A 502 -35.80 -1.20 10.41
N VAL A 503 -34.93 -0.18 10.40
CA VAL A 503 -34.76 0.74 9.27
C VAL A 503 -34.07 0.05 8.09
N GLU A 504 -33.15 -0.89 8.34
CA GLU A 504 -32.43 -1.63 7.30
C GLU A 504 -33.27 -2.78 6.68
N ALA A 505 -34.22 -3.34 7.44
CA ALA A 505 -35.15 -4.35 6.95
C ALA A 505 -35.88 -3.90 5.67
N THR A 506 -36.25 -2.63 5.62
CA THR A 506 -36.93 -1.98 4.49
C THR A 506 -36.06 -1.93 3.22
N LEU A 507 -34.73 -1.93 3.37
CA LEU A 507 -33.77 -1.84 2.25
C LEU A 507 -33.25 -3.22 1.81
N VAL A 508 -33.11 -4.17 2.74
CA VAL A 508 -32.50 -5.50 2.51
C VAL A 508 -33.54 -6.55 2.10
N ALA A 509 -34.82 -6.39 2.43
CA ALA A 509 -35.88 -7.29 1.95
C ALA A 509 -36.11 -7.19 0.42
N THR A 510 -35.72 -6.09 -0.20
CA THR A 510 -35.98 -5.80 -1.62
C THR A 510 -35.22 -6.71 -2.60
N PRO A 511 -33.99 -7.20 -2.31
CA PRO A 511 -33.30 -8.15 -3.20
C PRO A 511 -33.26 -9.62 -2.72
N LEU A 512 -33.43 -9.91 -1.42
CA LEU A 512 -33.17 -11.26 -0.86
C LEU A 512 -34.34 -12.25 -1.00
N ILE A 513 -35.59 -11.78 -1.17
CA ILE A 513 -36.76 -12.65 -1.38
C ILE A 513 -36.71 -13.34 -2.77
N ALA A 514 -35.84 -12.86 -3.68
CA ALA A 514 -35.69 -13.39 -5.04
C ALA A 514 -34.78 -14.62 -5.18
N GLN A 515 -34.15 -15.12 -4.11
CA GLN A 515 -33.18 -16.23 -4.19
C GLN A 515 -33.72 -17.62 -3.83
N ASP A 516 -34.99 -17.76 -3.45
CA ASP A 516 -35.61 -19.08 -3.21
C ASP A 516 -36.42 -19.54 -4.44
N ALA A 517 -35.80 -20.39 -5.26
CA ALA A 517 -36.22 -20.70 -6.63
C ALA A 517 -37.28 -21.82 -6.75
N SER A 518 -38.27 -21.89 -5.85
CA SER A 518 -39.36 -22.89 -5.97
C SER A 518 -40.79 -22.35 -6.00
N LYS A 519 -40.93 -21.04 -6.28
CA LYS A 519 -42.16 -20.22 -6.52
C LYS A 519 -42.43 -19.23 -5.38
N PRO A 520 -41.94 -17.97 -5.46
CA PRO A 520 -42.48 -16.93 -4.61
C PRO A 520 -43.65 -16.24 -5.33
N LYS A 521 -44.87 -16.43 -4.81
CA LYS A 521 -45.94 -15.44 -4.97
C LYS A 521 -45.80 -14.48 -3.80
N VAL A 522 -45.21 -13.31 -4.03
CA VAL A 522 -45.13 -12.27 -2.99
C VAL A 522 -46.45 -11.50 -2.99
N LEU A 523 -47.25 -11.70 -1.95
CA LEU A 523 -48.45 -10.89 -1.65
C LEU A 523 -48.02 -9.81 -0.65
N LEU A 524 -48.01 -8.56 -1.09
CA LEU A 524 -47.86 -7.39 -0.21
C LEU A 524 -49.25 -6.78 -0.02
N GLU A 525 -49.78 -6.85 1.21
CA GLU A 525 -50.92 -6.05 1.63
C GLU A 525 -50.42 -4.70 2.19
N LYS A 526 -51.19 -3.64 1.88
CA LYS A 526 -51.12 -2.20 2.24
C LYS A 526 -50.49 -1.90 3.62
N ASP A 527 -49.79 -0.78 3.87
CA ASP A 527 -50.02 0.62 3.45
C ASP A 527 -48.72 1.38 3.07
N GLU A 528 -48.82 2.33 2.13
CA GLU A 528 -47.81 3.32 1.70
C GLU A 528 -46.33 2.89 1.61
N ALA A 529 -45.95 2.16 0.55
CA ALA A 529 -44.54 2.01 0.19
C ALA A 529 -44.07 3.18 -0.71
N ARG A 530 -43.27 4.10 -0.16
CA ARG A 530 -42.47 5.05 -0.95
C ARG A 530 -41.14 4.40 -1.31
N PHE A 531 -40.88 4.18 -2.59
CA PHE A 531 -39.61 3.63 -3.05
C PHE A 531 -38.60 4.75 -3.28
N ALA A 532 -37.52 4.78 -2.49
CA ALA A 532 -36.31 5.52 -2.82
C ALA A 532 -35.18 4.49 -3.01
N LEU A 533 -34.85 4.19 -4.27
CA LEU A 533 -33.69 3.35 -4.58
C LEU A 533 -32.43 4.22 -4.55
N PRO A 534 -31.33 3.77 -3.92
CA PRO A 534 -30.07 4.51 -3.94
C PRO A 534 -29.48 4.59 -5.36
N ASP A 535 -28.92 5.75 -5.72
CA ASP A 535 -28.31 6.04 -7.03
C ASP A 535 -27.23 5.04 -7.48
N SER A 536 -26.67 4.28 -6.53
CA SER A 536 -25.61 3.29 -6.77
C SER A 536 -26.06 2.03 -7.51
N LEU A 537 -27.37 1.78 -7.66
CA LEU A 537 -27.91 0.60 -8.35
C LEU A 537 -28.06 0.77 -9.87
N PHE A 538 -27.84 1.98 -10.42
CA PHE A 538 -28.09 2.32 -11.83
C PHE A 538 -26.89 2.42 -12.81
N PRO A 539 -25.73 1.74 -12.70
CA PRO A 539 -24.70 1.95 -13.72
C PRO A 539 -24.93 1.21 -15.04
N THR A 540 -25.61 0.06 -15.08
CA THR A 540 -25.58 -0.80 -16.30
C THR A 540 -26.77 -1.72 -16.57
N MET A 541 -27.76 -1.85 -15.68
CA MET A 541 -28.91 -2.75 -15.91
C MET A 541 -30.24 -2.00 -15.82
N GLY A 542 -31.10 -2.19 -16.83
CA GLY A 542 -32.48 -1.68 -16.80
C GLY A 542 -33.35 -2.55 -15.89
N LEU A 543 -34.11 -1.92 -15.00
CA LEU A 543 -35.09 -2.61 -14.16
C LEU A 543 -36.40 -2.75 -14.95
N VAL A 544 -36.93 -3.97 -15.08
CA VAL A 544 -38.25 -4.21 -15.67
C VAL A 544 -39.23 -4.54 -14.55
N VAL A 545 -40.28 -3.74 -14.40
CA VAL A 545 -41.36 -3.95 -13.42
C VAL A 545 -42.63 -4.30 -14.19
N SER A 546 -43.39 -5.29 -13.72
CA SER A 546 -44.71 -5.57 -14.29
C SER A 546 -45.82 -5.19 -13.32
N ILE A 547 -46.84 -4.48 -13.82
CA ILE A 547 -48.00 -4.08 -13.04
C ILE A 547 -49.24 -4.49 -13.84
N ASN A 548 -50.11 -5.32 -13.27
CA ASN A 548 -51.31 -5.85 -13.92
C ASN A 548 -51.06 -6.53 -15.29
N GLY A 549 -49.89 -7.15 -15.49
CA GLY A 549 -49.54 -7.83 -16.74
C GLY A 549 -48.93 -6.93 -17.82
N GLU A 550 -48.90 -5.61 -17.60
CA GLU A 550 -48.14 -4.68 -18.44
C GLU A 550 -46.69 -4.59 -17.94
N ARG A 551 -45.74 -4.46 -18.87
CA ARG A 551 -44.30 -4.38 -18.56
C ARG A 551 -43.82 -2.93 -18.70
N PHE A 552 -43.16 -2.44 -17.68
CA PHE A 552 -42.54 -1.12 -17.63
C PHE A 552 -41.03 -1.29 -17.53
N VAL A 553 -40.29 -0.68 -18.45
CA VAL A 553 -38.83 -0.69 -18.45
C VAL A 553 -38.35 0.64 -17.89
N CYS A 554 -37.80 0.63 -16.68
CA CYS A 554 -37.22 1.82 -16.07
C CYS A 554 -35.81 2.04 -16.62
N ARG A 555 -35.66 3.05 -17.47
CA ARG A 555 -34.36 3.58 -17.91
C ARG A 555 -34.09 4.90 -17.22
N ARG A 556 -32.82 5.23 -17.04
CA ARG A 556 -32.38 6.54 -16.57
C ARG A 556 -32.55 7.53 -17.73
N ASP A 557 -33.69 8.21 -17.79
CA ASP A 557 -33.87 9.39 -18.66
C ASP A 557 -33.29 10.64 -17.96
N PRO A 558 -32.62 11.55 -18.69
CA PRO A 558 -31.91 12.68 -18.10
C PRO A 558 -32.80 13.86 -17.66
N ASP A 559 -34.11 13.84 -17.91
CA ASP A 559 -35.04 14.91 -17.51
C ASP A 559 -36.29 14.36 -16.78
N PRO A 560 -36.92 15.12 -15.86
CA PRO A 560 -38.00 14.59 -15.01
C PRO A 560 -39.37 14.64 -15.72
N PRO A 561 -40.12 13.53 -15.84
CA PRO A 561 -41.54 13.62 -16.11
C PRO A 561 -42.36 13.60 -14.82
N SER A 562 -43.56 14.18 -14.87
CA SER A 562 -44.57 14.13 -13.82
C SER A 562 -44.87 12.69 -13.38
N MET A 563 -44.77 12.43 -12.08
CA MET A 563 -44.99 11.13 -11.45
C MET A 563 -46.43 10.61 -11.69
N PRO A 564 -46.63 9.34 -12.05
CA PRO A 564 -47.95 8.74 -12.02
C PRO A 564 -48.35 8.38 -10.58
N THR A 565 -49.51 8.86 -10.13
CA THR A 565 -50.14 8.43 -8.87
C THR A 565 -50.91 7.15 -9.12
N LEU A 566 -50.55 6.06 -8.43
CA LEU A 566 -51.35 4.83 -8.44
C LEU A 566 -52.53 4.97 -7.45
N SER A 567 -53.73 4.64 -7.90
CA SER A 567 -54.93 4.61 -7.04
C SER A 567 -54.89 3.43 -6.07
N GLN A 568 -55.50 3.62 -4.89
CA GLN A 568 -55.63 2.60 -3.85
C GLN A 568 -56.22 1.29 -4.41
N GLY A 569 -55.54 0.18 -4.17
CA GLY A 569 -56.01 -1.18 -4.52
C GLY A 569 -55.23 -1.87 -5.65
N THR A 570 -54.19 -1.22 -6.20
CA THR A 570 -53.40 -1.82 -7.30
C THR A 570 -52.48 -2.93 -6.78
N ARG A 571 -52.66 -4.15 -7.29
CA ARG A 571 -51.77 -5.29 -6.99
C ARG A 571 -50.52 -5.19 -7.85
N VAL A 572 -49.34 -5.23 -7.23
CA VAL A 572 -48.05 -5.23 -7.92
C VAL A 572 -47.42 -6.60 -7.80
N SER A 573 -47.00 -7.17 -8.93
CA SER A 573 -46.27 -8.45 -8.99
C SER A 573 -44.91 -8.17 -9.60
N LEU A 574 -43.84 -8.22 -8.80
CA LEU A 574 -42.48 -8.09 -9.31
C LEU A 574 -42.00 -9.43 -9.88
N ASP A 575 -41.58 -9.40 -11.15
CA ASP A 575 -40.98 -10.53 -11.83
C ASP A 575 -39.57 -10.10 -12.28
N ILE A 576 -38.54 -10.54 -11.55
CA ILE A 576 -37.14 -10.16 -11.79
C ILE A 576 -36.49 -11.25 -12.63
N LYS A 577 -36.21 -10.95 -13.91
CA LYS A 577 -35.42 -11.82 -14.77
C LYS A 577 -33.94 -11.40 -14.71
N TRP A 578 -33.09 -12.35 -14.34
CA TRP A 578 -31.63 -12.23 -14.33
C TRP A 578 -31.04 -12.51 -15.70
#